data_AF-A0A369TAH0-F1
#
_entry.id   AF-A0A369TAH0-F1
#
_cell.length_a   1.000
_cell.length_b   1.000
_cell.length_c   1.000
_cell.angle_alpha   90.00
_cell.angle_beta   90.00
_cell.angle_gamma   90.00
#
_symmetry.space_group_name_H-M   'P 1'
#
loop_
_entity.id
_entity.type
_entity.pdbx_description
1 polymer ?
#
loop_
_entity_poly.entity_id
_entity_poly.type
_entity_poly.pdbx_seq_one_letter_code
_entity_poly.pdbx_strand_id
1 'polypeptide(L)' 'MSEEQPRRLSDKIAAAHEQACNQGKADVARSLLHALELELSAHGGAPEKRTIDEAIESAFTRQRLLDTT' A
#
# COMPACT_ATOMS: atom_id res chain seq x y z
N MET A 1 -10.94 25.00 -7.40
CA MET A 1 -10.05 24.13 -8.18
C MET A 1 -9.24 23.37 -7.16
N SER A 2 -9.65 22.16 -6.78
CA SER A 2 -8.88 21.36 -5.83
C SER A 2 -7.59 20.97 -6.53
N GLU A 3 -6.47 21.51 -6.05
CA GLU A 3 -5.14 21.15 -6.54
C GLU A 3 -4.98 19.65 -6.34
N GLU A 4 -5.00 18.90 -7.44
CA GLU A 4 -4.77 17.46 -7.45
C GLU A 4 -3.31 17.27 -7.07
N GLN A 5 -3.03 17.21 -5.76
CA GLN A 5 -1.71 16.91 -5.22
C GLN A 5 -1.17 15.72 -6.02
N PRO A 6 0.09 15.76 -6.49
CA PRO A 6 0.64 14.66 -7.27
C PRO A 6 0.42 13.39 -6.48
N ARG A 7 -0.45 12.48 -6.98
CA ARG A 7 -0.85 11.27 -6.25
C ARG A 7 0.42 10.60 -5.74
N ARG A 8 0.52 10.45 -4.42
CA ARG A 8 1.75 10.02 -3.77
C ARG A 8 2.15 8.67 -4.36
N LEU A 9 3.45 8.40 -4.42
CA LEU A 9 3.92 7.12 -4.91
C LEU A 9 3.30 5.96 -4.08
N SER A 10 3.11 6.18 -2.77
CA SER A 10 2.37 5.29 -1.87
C SER A 10 0.96 4.95 -2.37
N ASP A 11 0.18 5.92 -2.87
CA ASP A 11 -1.19 5.70 -3.34
C ASP A 11 -1.20 4.80 -4.58
N LYS A 12 -0.22 4.98 -5.47
CA LYS A 12 -0.06 4.16 -6.67
C LYS A 12 0.36 2.73 -6.32
N ILE A 13 1.25 2.58 -5.34
CA ILE A 13 1.69 1.27 -4.86
C ILE A 13 0.51 0.54 -4.18
N ALA A 14 -0.27 1.23 -3.35
CA ALA A 14 -1.44 0.66 -2.69
C ALA A 14 -2.51 0.21 -3.70
N ALA A 15 -2.79 1.01 -4.73
CA ALA A 15 -3.72 0.63 -5.78
C ALA A 15 -3.23 -0.58 -6.60
N ALA A 16 -1.92 -0.63 -6.91
CA ALA A 16 -1.34 -1.78 -7.60
C ALA A 16 -1.37 -3.04 -6.73
N HIS A 17 -1.12 -2.92 -5.43
CA HIS A 17 -1.20 -4.03 -4.47
C HIS A 17 -2.62 -4.61 -4.46
N GLU A 18 -3.65 -3.77 -4.32
CA GLU A 18 -5.04 -4.19 -4.40
C GLU A 18 -5.35 -4.95 -5.70
N GLN A 19 -4.89 -4.42 -6.83
CA GLN A 19 -5.09 -5.06 -8.12
C GLN A 19 -4.39 -6.43 -8.22
N ALA A 20 -3.20 -6.58 -7.61
CA ALA A 20 -2.47 -7.84 -7.56
C ALA A 20 -3.19 -8.87 -6.67
N CYS A 21 -3.73 -8.45 -5.53
CA CYS A 21 -4.56 -9.30 -4.67
C CYS A 21 -5.80 -9.82 -5.42
N ASN A 22 -6.53 -8.92 -6.10
CA ASN A 22 -7.73 -9.29 -6.85
C ASN A 22 -7.45 -10.24 -8.03
N GLN A 23 -6.23 -10.25 -8.55
CA GLN A 23 -5.80 -11.15 -9.63
C GLN A 23 -5.14 -12.44 -9.13
N GLY A 24 -5.06 -12.67 -7.81
CA GLY A 24 -4.39 -13.84 -7.25
C GLY A 24 -2.86 -13.87 -7.46
N LYS A 25 -2.24 -12.72 -7.74
CA LYS A 25 -0.80 -12.62 -8.03
C LYS A 25 0.00 -12.44 -6.74
N ALA A 26 0.11 -13.51 -5.95
CA ALA A 26 0.67 -13.46 -4.59
C ALA A 26 2.10 -12.86 -4.51
N ASP A 27 3.03 -13.28 -5.38
CA ASP A 27 4.41 -12.77 -5.35
C ASP A 27 4.51 -11.28 -5.73
N VAL A 28 3.62 -10.84 -6.63
CA VAL A 28 3.52 -9.43 -7.05
C VAL A 28 2.92 -8.60 -5.92
N ALA A 29 1.85 -9.07 -5.29
CA ALA A 29 1.25 -8.43 -4.12
C ALA A 29 2.28 -8.28 -2.99
N ARG A 30 3.03 -9.34 -2.66
CA ARG A 30 4.07 -9.30 -1.64
C ARG A 30 5.17 -8.29 -1.94
N SER A 31 5.60 -8.20 -3.20
CA SER A 31 6.61 -7.22 -3.62
C SER A 31 6.11 -5.77 -3.52
N LEU A 32 4.83 -5.55 -3.87
CA LEU A 32 4.19 -4.23 -3.79
C LEU A 32 3.94 -3.82 -2.33
N LEU A 33 3.57 -4.75 -1.46
CA LEU A 33 3.46 -4.51 -0.02
C LEU A 33 4.80 -4.02 0.54
N HIS A 34 5.90 -4.70 0.21
CA HIS A 34 7.23 -4.28 0.66
C HIS A 34 7.64 -2.90 0.12
N ALA A 35 7.34 -2.62 -1.15
CA ALA A 35 7.57 -1.29 -1.72
C ALA A 35 6.78 -0.19 -0.99
N LEU A 36 5.54 -0.49 -0.57
CA LEU A 36 4.70 0.44 0.19
C LEU A 36 5.31 0.74 1.57
N GLU A 37 5.82 -0.29 2.27
CA GLU A 37 6.50 -0.14 3.55
C GLU A 37 7.73 0.78 3.45
N LEU A 38 8.54 0.60 2.40
CA LEU A 38 9.73 1.40 2.16
C LEU A 38 9.38 2.87 1.91
N GLU A 39 8.39 3.11 1.05
CA GLU A 39 7.94 4.45 0.69
C GLU A 39 7.38 5.20 1.91
N LEU A 40 6.61 4.52 2.74
CA LEU A 40 6.01 5.10 3.95
C LEU A 40 7.04 5.31 5.07
N SER A 41 8.06 4.45 5.15
CA SER A 41 9.17 4.58 6.11
C SER A 41 10.11 5.74 5.75
N ALA A 42 10.31 6.02 4.46
CA ALA A 42 11.17 7.11 3.99
C ALA A 42 10.57 8.51 4.25
N HIS A 43 9.24 8.64 4.28
CA HIS A 43 8.52 9.90 4.46
C HIS A 43 8.18 10.22 5.93
N GLY A 44 9.12 9.99 6.85
CA GLY A 44 8.99 10.18 8.30
C GLY A 44 8.80 11.61 8.82
N GLY A 45 8.28 12.56 8.02
CA GLY A 45 7.92 13.91 8.44
C GLY A 45 6.41 14.10 8.50
N ALA A 46 5.84 14.19 9.70
CA ALA A 46 4.39 14.28 9.96
C ALA A 46 3.72 15.39 9.14
N PRO A 47 2.59 15.12 8.45
CA PRO A 47 1.35 14.68 9.10
C PRO A 47 0.67 13.47 8.43
N GLU A 48 -0.18 12.78 9.21
CA GLU A 48 -0.98 11.57 8.88
C GLU A 48 -0.35 10.19 9.11
N LYS A 49 0.39 10.00 10.21
CA LYS A 49 0.71 8.64 10.71
C LYS A 49 -0.54 7.72 10.79
N ARG A 50 -1.72 8.25 11.17
CA ARG A 50 -2.95 7.44 11.29
C ARG A 50 -3.44 6.88 9.95
N THR A 51 -3.52 7.72 8.92
CA THR A 51 -3.96 7.31 7.58
C THR A 51 -2.95 6.34 6.95
N ILE A 52 -1.66 6.54 7.23
CA ILE A 52 -0.58 5.64 6.82
C ILE A 52 -0.73 4.27 7.50
N ASP A 53 -0.98 4.23 8.81
CA ASP A 53 -1.17 2.99 9.56
C ASP A 53 -2.38 2.20 9.04
N GLU A 54 -3.51 2.86 8.75
CA GLU A 54 -4.71 2.20 8.19
C GLU A 54 -4.47 1.57 6.81
N ALA A 55 -3.71 2.24 5.93
CA ALA A 55 -3.37 1.72 4.61
C ALA A 55 -2.45 0.49 4.70
N ILE A 56 -1.47 0.53 5.61
CA ILE A 56 -0.54 -0.58 5.87
C ILE A 56 -1.31 -1.78 6.44
N GLU A 57 -2.13 -1.59 7.48
CA GLU A 57 -2.91 -2.66 8.09
C GLU A 57 -3.88 -3.32 7.10
N SER A 58 -4.53 -2.54 6.24
CA SER A 58 -5.39 -3.07 5.19
C SER A 58 -4.59 -3.92 4.18
N ALA A 59 -3.41 -3.47 3.79
CA ALA A 59 -2.57 -4.19 2.84
C ALA A 59 -2.05 -5.52 3.43
N PHE A 60 -1.58 -5.51 4.69
CA PHE A 60 -1.19 -6.72 5.42
C PHE A 60 -2.33 -7.73 5.57
N THR A 61 -3.53 -7.25 5.90
CA THR A 61 -4.71 -8.11 6.07
C THR A 61 -5.04 -8.84 4.76
N ARG A 62 -4.99 -8.14 3.62
CA ARG A 62 -5.23 -8.74 2.29
C ARG A 62 -4.15 -9.77 1.94
N GLN A 63 -2.88 -9.45 2.18
CA GLN A 63 -1.76 -10.35 1.91
C GLN A 63 -1.88 -11.64 2.74
N ARG A 64 -2.25 -11.53 4.03
CA ARG A 64 -2.41 -12.68 4.92
C ARG A 64 -3.51 -13.64 4.45
N LEU A 65 -4.62 -13.12 3.91
CA LEU A 65 -5.70 -13.95 3.38
C LEU A 65 -5.26 -14.73 2.13
N LEU A 66 -4.48 -14.09 1.26
CA LEU A 66 -3.87 -14.73 0.10
C LEU A 66 -2.90 -15.84 0.47
N ASP A 67 -2.03 -15.62 1.46
CA ASP A 67 -1.06 -16.63 1.90
C ASP A 67 -1.71 -17.85 2.59
N THR A 68 -2.97 -17.74 3.03
CA THR A 68 -3.74 -18.84 3.64
C THR A 68 -4.63 -19.63 2.67
N THR A 69 -4.63 -19.26 1.38
CA THR A 69 -5.40 -19.94 0.31
C THR A 69 -4.47 -20.83 -0.52
#